data_AF-A0AAU0PX31-F1
#
_entry.id   AF-A0AAU0PX31-F1
#
_cell.length_a   1.000
_cell.length_b   1.000
_cell.length_c   1.000
_cell.angle_alpha   90.00
_cell.angle_beta   90.00
_cell.angle_gamma   90.00
#
_symmetry.space_group_name_H-M   'P 1'
#
loop_
_entity.id
_entity.type
_entity.pdbx_description
1 polymer ?
#
loop_
_entity_poly.entity_id
_entity_poly.type
_entity_poly.pdbx_seq_one_letter_code
_entity_poly.pdbx_strand_id
1 'polypeptide(L)'
;MNKLTKLLVLSSIASATLFANDNLVIDFEKKRLSQNPNVKASNIKIFYKKELEAKGWYGYILDFDAVIQDKNMKVKDTLFSDGKVVATDLFDITTSKSLKSTIVPNITDKYYQKSKLVAGSEKAKDKIVIFSDPLCPFCAQYIPEVIEFVNKNSDNIALYYYAFPLTHIHPASTTLSKLIDIAKTKLGQEAVLKAYKVDWSKHFAPSTTDEKTILDAFNKELDTNIKVQDLSKKEIVANLEKEIASGDDLLVSGTPTIYVNGEIDPTKELYKSLIKK
;
A
#
# COMPACT_ATOMS: atom_id res chain seq x y z
N MET A 1 11.29 58.89 -2.13
CA MET A 1 11.93 57.60 -1.80
C MET A 1 11.12 56.88 -0.73
N ASN A 2 10.99 55.55 -0.87
CA ASN A 2 10.51 54.55 0.11
C ASN A 2 9.04 54.52 0.51
N LYS A 3 8.26 53.64 -0.17
CA LYS A 3 7.29 52.72 0.47
C LYS A 3 7.10 51.47 -0.41
N LEU A 4 8.08 50.55 -0.43
CA LEU A 4 7.91 49.26 -1.13
C LEU A 4 8.53 48.05 -0.41
N THR A 5 8.64 48.10 0.92
CA THR A 5 9.32 47.02 1.68
C THR A 5 8.57 46.68 2.95
N LYS A 6 7.38 46.05 2.85
CA LYS A 6 6.70 45.46 4.03
C LYS A 6 5.81 44.25 3.72
N LEU A 7 6.08 43.48 2.66
CA LEU A 7 5.28 42.29 2.33
C LEU A 7 6.15 41.08 1.98
N LEU A 8 6.99 40.60 2.91
CA LEU A 8 7.77 39.37 2.71
C LEU A 8 8.15 38.61 4.00
N VAL A 9 7.62 38.97 5.17
CA VAL A 9 8.08 38.40 6.47
C VAL A 9 7.08 37.43 7.11
N LEU A 10 5.86 37.24 6.56
CA LEU A 10 4.85 36.38 7.19
C LEU A 10 4.88 34.90 6.80
N SER A 11 5.55 34.49 5.71
CA SER A 11 5.62 33.06 5.35
C SER A 11 6.79 32.32 6.02
N SER A 12 7.81 33.01 6.52
CA SER A 12 8.99 32.38 7.13
C SER A 12 8.77 31.92 8.58
N ILE A 13 7.84 32.56 9.30
CA ILE A 13 7.55 32.25 10.72
C ILE A 13 6.80 30.91 10.84
N ALA A 14 5.84 30.65 9.95
CA ALA A 14 5.07 29.40 9.95
C ALA A 14 5.96 28.17 9.68
N SER A 15 6.90 28.29 8.73
CA SER A 15 7.86 27.22 8.46
C SER A 15 8.79 26.96 9.64
N ALA A 16 9.31 28.00 10.31
CA ALA A 16 10.18 27.83 11.47
C ALA A 16 9.48 27.12 12.65
N THR A 17 8.20 27.43 12.91
CA THR A 17 7.42 26.71 13.95
C THR A 17 7.14 25.25 13.58
N LEU A 18 6.91 24.97 12.28
CA LEU A 18 6.73 23.59 11.80
C LEU A 18 8.01 22.76 11.96
N PHE A 19 9.18 23.31 11.61
CA PHE A 19 10.46 22.63 11.76
C PHE A 19 10.88 22.44 13.23
N ALA A 20 10.55 23.38 14.11
CA ALA A 20 10.82 23.25 15.54
C ALA A 20 10.07 22.05 16.14
N ASN A 21 8.80 21.84 15.75
CA ASN A 21 7.99 20.73 16.25
C ASN A 21 8.48 19.37 15.75
N ASP A 22 9.01 19.30 14.53
CA ASP A 22 9.53 18.07 13.94
C ASP A 22 10.77 17.55 14.69
N ASN A 23 11.67 18.45 15.13
CA ASN A 23 12.81 18.08 15.96
C ASN A 23 12.37 17.60 17.36
N LEU A 24 11.35 18.22 17.96
CA LEU A 24 10.80 17.77 19.25
C LEU A 24 10.25 16.35 19.18
N VAL A 25 9.59 15.99 18.08
CA VAL A 25 9.09 14.64 17.83
C VAL A 25 10.23 13.64 17.70
N ILE A 26 11.28 13.96 16.93
CA ILE A 26 12.46 13.09 16.78
C ILE A 26 13.15 12.90 18.14
N ASP A 27 13.33 13.96 18.92
CA ASP A 27 13.99 13.90 20.21
C ASP A 27 13.17 13.14 21.27
N PHE A 28 11.85 13.29 21.23
CA PHE A 28 10.93 12.44 22.00
C PHE A 28 11.16 10.96 21.67
N GLU A 29 11.22 10.61 20.38
CA GLU A 29 11.39 9.22 19.96
C GLU A 29 12.74 8.64 20.38
N LYS A 30 13.83 9.40 20.20
CA LYS A 30 15.16 9.01 20.71
C LYS A 30 15.10 8.70 22.20
N LYS A 31 14.48 9.58 22.99
CA LYS A 31 14.35 9.42 24.43
C LYS A 31 13.51 8.20 24.78
N ARG A 32 12.34 8.01 24.15
CA ARG A 32 11.45 6.87 24.37
C ARG A 32 12.14 5.54 24.06
N LEU A 33 12.81 5.42 22.92
CA LEU A 33 13.52 4.20 22.53
C LEU A 33 14.69 3.90 23.48
N SER A 34 15.42 4.92 23.96
CA SER A 34 16.52 4.75 24.91
C SER A 34 16.11 4.19 26.27
N GLN A 35 14.82 4.23 26.62
CA GLN A 35 14.29 3.65 27.86
C GLN A 35 14.25 2.13 27.82
N ASN A 36 14.28 1.51 26.64
CA ASN A 36 14.36 0.08 26.50
C ASN A 36 15.82 -0.35 26.27
N PRO A 37 16.50 -0.95 27.27
CA PRO A 37 17.91 -1.32 27.16
C PRO A 37 18.17 -2.38 26.06
N ASN A 38 17.13 -3.07 25.60
CA ASN A 38 17.22 -4.08 24.53
C ASN A 38 17.15 -3.47 23.12
N VAL A 39 17.00 -2.15 22.99
CA VAL A 39 16.88 -1.44 21.72
C VAL A 39 17.97 -0.37 21.62
N LYS A 40 18.82 -0.47 20.61
CA LYS A 40 19.76 0.61 20.24
C LYS A 40 19.29 1.24 18.94
N ALA A 41 18.69 2.41 19.02
CA ALA A 41 18.21 3.15 17.85
C ALA A 41 19.21 4.21 17.39
N SER A 42 19.36 4.37 16.08
CA SER A 42 20.20 5.40 15.45
C SER A 42 19.55 5.91 14.16
N ASN A 43 20.07 7.02 13.63
CA ASN A 43 19.62 7.61 12.36
C ASN A 43 18.11 7.93 12.28
N ILE A 44 17.50 8.28 13.41
CA ILE A 44 16.07 8.62 13.47
C ILE A 44 15.78 9.88 12.65
N LYS A 45 14.93 9.72 11.63
CA LYS A 45 14.48 10.80 10.74
C LYS A 45 13.00 10.67 10.44
N ILE A 46 12.36 11.79 10.09
CA ILE A 46 10.99 11.77 9.57
C ILE A 46 11.03 11.24 8.13
N PHE A 47 10.35 10.12 7.90
CA PHE A 47 10.12 9.56 6.58
C PHE A 47 8.89 10.18 5.91
N TYR A 48 7.81 10.36 6.68
CA TYR A 48 6.57 10.92 6.19
C TYR A 48 5.85 11.70 7.29
N LYS A 49 5.16 12.77 6.91
CA LYS A 49 4.35 13.61 7.80
C LYS A 49 3.05 13.96 7.10
N LYS A 50 1.93 13.81 7.79
CA LYS A 50 0.58 14.12 7.28
C LYS A 50 -0.23 14.83 8.34
N GLU A 51 -0.89 15.92 7.97
CA GLU A 51 -1.87 16.57 8.85
C GLU A 51 -3.13 15.70 8.95
N LEU A 52 -3.66 15.54 10.15
CA LEU A 52 -4.90 14.81 10.41
C LEU A 52 -6.11 15.73 10.15
N GLU A 53 -7.30 15.12 10.00
CA GLU A 53 -8.55 15.87 9.99
C GLU A 53 -8.77 16.65 11.29
N ALA A 54 -8.28 16.11 12.41
CA ALA A 54 -8.15 16.83 13.67
C ALA A 54 -7.09 17.94 13.51
N LYS A 55 -7.55 19.14 13.13
CA LYS A 55 -6.69 20.29 12.82
C LYS A 55 -5.59 20.51 13.86
N GLY A 56 -4.37 20.73 13.37
CA GLY A 56 -3.19 20.95 14.20
C GLY A 56 -2.51 19.68 14.70
N TRP A 57 -3.15 18.50 14.56
CA TRP A 57 -2.48 17.22 14.78
C TRP A 57 -1.84 16.70 13.50
N TYR A 58 -0.67 16.09 13.66
CA TYR A 58 0.08 15.46 12.59
C TYR A 58 0.39 14.01 12.95
N GLY A 59 0.26 13.12 11.96
CA GLY A 59 0.86 11.80 11.98
C GLY A 59 2.27 11.86 11.42
N TYR A 60 3.22 11.23 12.12
CA TYR A 60 4.63 11.14 11.76
C TYR A 60 5.01 9.69 11.59
N ILE A 61 5.62 9.35 10.46
CA ILE A 61 6.33 8.09 10.27
C ILE A 61 7.80 8.39 10.42
N LEU A 62 8.41 7.85 11.47
CA LEU A 62 9.83 7.93 11.73
C LEU A 62 10.51 6.68 11.18
N ASP A 63 11.62 6.86 10.48
CA ASP A 63 12.49 5.81 9.95
C ASP A 63 13.80 5.84 10.72
N PHE A 64 14.23 4.68 11.23
CA PHE A 64 15.45 4.57 12.01
C PHE A 64 16.07 3.18 11.91
N ASP A 65 17.37 3.11 12.15
CA ASP A 65 18.08 1.85 12.30
C ASP A 65 17.97 1.42 13.77
N ALA A 66 17.67 0.14 14.02
CA ALA A 66 17.57 -0.43 15.36
C ALA A 66 18.36 -1.73 15.47
N VAL A 67 19.07 -1.91 16.58
CA VAL A 67 19.61 -3.20 17.01
C VAL A 67 18.69 -3.76 18.08
N ILE A 68 18.04 -4.88 17.77
CA ILE A 68 17.13 -5.59 18.68
C ILE A 68 17.61 -7.05 18.73
N GLN A 69 17.99 -7.54 19.92
CA GLN A 69 18.53 -8.90 20.10
C GLN A 69 19.68 -9.21 19.11
N ASP A 70 20.66 -8.30 19.02
CA ASP A 70 21.83 -8.37 18.13
C ASP A 70 21.53 -8.42 16.62
N LYS A 71 20.28 -8.17 16.22
CA LYS A 71 19.89 -8.04 14.81
C LYS A 71 19.70 -6.58 14.44
N ASN A 72 20.41 -6.15 13.40
CA ASN A 72 20.21 -4.86 12.76
C ASN A 72 18.96 -4.91 11.88
N MET A 73 18.05 -3.95 12.05
CA MET A 73 16.89 -3.80 11.18
C MET A 73 16.53 -2.33 11.00
N LYS A 74 15.97 -2.00 9.83
CA LYS A 74 15.31 -0.73 9.60
C LYS A 74 13.90 -0.81 10.16
N VAL A 75 13.54 0.13 11.02
CA VAL A 75 12.24 0.21 11.68
C VAL A 75 11.54 1.47 11.23
N LYS A 76 10.25 1.35 10.99
CA LYS A 76 9.35 2.49 10.86
C LYS A 76 8.36 2.46 12.00
N ASP A 77 8.28 3.56 12.74
CA ASP A 77 7.24 3.74 13.76
C ASP A 77 6.38 4.95 13.43
N THR A 78 5.10 4.85 13.74
CA THR A 78 4.12 5.92 13.57
C THR A 78 3.70 6.46 14.92
N LEU A 79 3.78 7.77 15.08
CA LEU A 79 3.30 8.51 16.23
C LEU A 79 2.50 9.74 15.79
N PHE A 80 1.80 10.36 16.73
CA PHE A 80 1.00 11.54 16.49
C PHE A 80 1.39 12.67 17.44
N SER A 81 1.33 13.91 16.96
CA SER A 81 1.62 15.08 17.80
C SER A 81 0.88 16.33 17.32
N ASP A 82 0.49 17.17 18.27
CA ASP A 82 0.02 18.55 18.03
C ASP A 82 1.15 19.59 18.21
N GLY A 83 2.39 19.14 18.37
CA GLY A 83 3.57 19.96 18.69
C GLY A 83 3.77 20.27 20.17
N LYS A 84 2.83 19.88 21.06
CA LYS A 84 2.95 20.03 22.52
C LYS A 84 3.02 18.69 23.23
N VAL A 85 2.23 17.73 22.77
CA VAL A 85 2.19 16.36 23.30
C VAL A 85 2.41 15.35 22.20
N VAL A 86 2.84 14.15 22.56
CA VAL A 86 2.95 13.01 21.65
C VAL A 86 1.99 11.91 22.11
N ALA A 87 1.27 11.34 21.16
CA ALA A 87 0.49 10.13 21.34
C ALA A 87 1.11 9.02 20.48
N THR A 88 1.38 7.86 21.09
CA THR A 88 1.91 6.70 20.35
C THR A 88 0.83 5.99 19.54
N ASP A 89 -0.44 6.33 19.74
CA ASP A 89 -1.56 5.90 18.92
C ASP A 89 -2.70 6.93 19.00
N LEU A 90 -3.55 6.97 17.98
CA LEU A 90 -4.79 7.70 17.96
C LEU A 90 -5.86 6.81 17.35
N PHE A 91 -7.03 6.77 17.96
CA PHE A 91 -8.14 5.95 17.50
C PHE A 91 -9.26 6.84 16.98
N ASP A 92 -9.84 6.45 15.85
CA ASP A 92 -11.12 6.98 15.43
C ASP A 92 -12.20 6.53 16.41
N ILE A 93 -12.90 7.47 17.04
CA ILE A 93 -13.88 7.17 18.09
C ILE A 93 -15.10 6.39 17.57
N THR A 94 -15.40 6.52 16.28
CA THR A 94 -16.59 5.92 15.66
C THR A 94 -16.34 4.48 15.26
N THR A 95 -15.16 4.20 14.72
CA THR A 95 -14.78 2.89 14.18
C THR A 95 -13.91 2.09 15.14
N SER A 96 -13.40 2.72 16.21
CA SER A 96 -12.43 2.17 17.16
C SER A 96 -11.12 1.68 16.50
N LYS A 97 -10.84 2.12 15.26
CA LYS A 97 -9.64 1.73 14.52
C LYS A 97 -8.52 2.73 14.76
N SER A 98 -7.29 2.23 14.84
CA SER A 98 -6.10 3.08 14.89
C SER A 98 -5.94 3.86 13.59
N LEU A 99 -5.67 5.15 13.73
CA LEU A 99 -5.37 6.06 12.63
C LEU A 99 -4.00 5.78 12.01
N LYS A 100 -3.13 4.96 12.62
CA LYS A 100 -1.80 4.64 12.04
C LYS A 100 -1.90 4.10 10.63
N SER A 101 -2.93 3.27 10.38
CA SER A 101 -3.22 2.70 9.06
C SER A 101 -3.54 3.75 7.98
N THR A 102 -3.86 4.99 8.37
CA THR A 102 -4.17 6.10 7.46
C THR A 102 -2.98 7.04 7.22
N ILE A 103 -1.91 6.87 8.01
CA ILE A 103 -0.66 7.62 7.89
C ILE A 103 0.27 6.81 7.01
N VAL A 104 0.02 6.91 5.71
CA VAL A 104 0.82 6.30 4.65
C VAL A 104 1.04 7.33 3.55
N PRO A 105 2.11 7.21 2.75
CA PRO A 105 2.34 8.09 1.61
C PRO A 105 1.16 8.09 0.63
N ASN A 106 0.85 9.26 0.08
CA ASN A 106 -0.10 9.37 -1.03
C ASN A 106 0.53 8.79 -2.31
N ILE A 107 -0.34 8.32 -3.19
CA ILE A 107 0.04 7.83 -4.52
C ILE A 107 0.32 8.99 -5.47
N THR A 108 1.33 8.82 -6.32
CA THR A 108 1.68 9.71 -7.44
C THR A 108 1.50 9.02 -8.79
N ASP A 109 1.75 9.74 -9.89
CA ASP A 109 1.60 9.20 -11.25
C ASP A 109 2.40 7.93 -11.53
N LYS A 110 3.48 7.65 -10.77
CA LYS A 110 4.28 6.42 -10.93
C LYS A 110 3.47 5.14 -10.69
N TYR A 111 2.32 5.21 -10.03
CA TYR A 111 1.44 4.07 -9.75
C TYR A 111 0.30 3.90 -10.76
N TYR A 112 0.13 4.83 -11.71
CA TYR A 112 -0.90 4.75 -12.74
C TYR A 112 -0.34 4.16 -14.04
N GLN A 113 0.34 3.02 -13.93
CA GLN A 113 1.00 2.37 -15.06
C GLN A 113 0.00 1.62 -15.94
N LYS A 114 0.07 1.81 -17.26
CA LYS A 114 -0.79 1.11 -18.24
C LYS A 114 -0.75 -0.42 -18.09
N SER A 115 0.41 -1.00 -17.76
CA SER A 115 0.57 -2.43 -17.52
C SER A 115 -0.20 -2.95 -16.30
N LYS A 116 -0.57 -2.05 -15.38
CA LYS A 116 -1.32 -2.33 -14.16
C LYS A 116 -2.80 -2.01 -14.27
N LEU A 117 -3.23 -1.31 -15.33
CA LEU A 117 -4.64 -1.04 -15.60
C LEU A 117 -5.36 -2.37 -15.87
N VAL A 118 -6.29 -2.76 -15.00
CA VAL A 118 -7.05 -4.02 -15.10
C VAL A 118 -8.51 -3.84 -15.47
N ALA A 119 -9.08 -2.66 -15.23
CA ALA A 119 -10.43 -2.32 -15.62
C ALA A 119 -10.58 -0.81 -15.88
N GLY A 120 -11.52 -0.46 -16.75
CA GLY A 120 -11.82 0.93 -17.10
C GLY A 120 -10.82 1.57 -18.05
N SER A 121 -10.80 2.90 -18.09
CA SER A 121 -10.07 3.70 -19.07
C SER A 121 -8.86 4.40 -18.47
N GLU A 122 -7.69 4.34 -19.12
CA GLU A 122 -6.49 5.09 -18.72
C GLU A 122 -6.73 6.61 -18.66
N LYS A 123 -7.71 7.11 -19.43
CA LYS A 123 -8.09 8.54 -19.50
C LYS A 123 -9.15 8.93 -18.48
N ALA A 124 -9.61 7.99 -17.65
CA ALA A 124 -10.60 8.24 -16.62
C ALA A 124 -10.12 9.32 -15.64
N LYS A 125 -11.07 10.16 -15.21
CA LYS A 125 -10.80 11.22 -14.22
C LYS A 125 -10.50 10.63 -12.85
N ASP A 126 -11.22 9.58 -12.45
CA ASP A 126 -11.08 8.93 -11.17
C ASP A 126 -10.19 7.69 -11.31
N LYS A 127 -9.25 7.52 -10.38
CA LYS A 127 -8.26 6.44 -10.42
C LYS A 127 -8.24 5.70 -9.10
N ILE A 128 -8.28 4.38 -9.19
CA ILE A 128 -8.22 3.47 -8.06
C ILE A 128 -6.94 2.64 -8.20
N VAL A 129 -6.15 2.54 -7.14
CA VAL A 129 -5.00 1.62 -7.07
C VAL A 129 -5.26 0.63 -5.94
N ILE A 130 -5.04 -0.65 -6.23
CA ILE A 130 -5.24 -1.73 -5.26
C ILE A 130 -4.00 -2.61 -5.17
N PHE A 131 -3.50 -2.77 -3.95
CA PHE A 131 -2.52 -3.80 -3.59
C PHE A 131 -3.26 -5.00 -3.01
N SER A 132 -3.05 -6.17 -3.60
CA SER A 132 -3.89 -7.33 -3.28
C SER A 132 -3.17 -8.66 -3.45
N ASP A 133 -3.56 -9.59 -2.58
CA ASP A 133 -3.06 -10.95 -2.49
C ASP A 133 -4.16 -11.91 -2.99
N PRO A 134 -3.93 -12.72 -4.04
CA PRO A 134 -4.93 -13.65 -4.58
C PRO A 134 -5.38 -14.77 -3.63
N LEU A 135 -4.68 -15.00 -2.52
CA LEU A 135 -5.06 -15.96 -1.47
C LEU A 135 -5.66 -15.31 -0.23
N CYS A 136 -5.70 -13.98 -0.16
CA CYS A 136 -6.38 -13.27 0.94
C CYS A 136 -7.91 -13.39 0.78
N PRO A 137 -8.64 -13.91 1.79
CA PRO A 137 -10.09 -14.08 1.70
C PRO A 137 -10.86 -12.78 1.43
N PHE A 138 -10.43 -11.66 2.03
CA PHE A 138 -11.04 -10.36 1.78
C PHE A 138 -10.79 -9.88 0.34
N CYS A 139 -9.61 -10.17 -0.22
CA CYS A 139 -9.30 -9.81 -1.59
C CYS A 139 -10.10 -10.64 -2.60
N ALA A 140 -10.28 -11.94 -2.34
CA ALA A 140 -11.10 -12.85 -3.16
C ALA A 140 -12.55 -12.34 -3.31
N GLN A 141 -13.09 -11.68 -2.29
CA GLN A 141 -14.41 -11.03 -2.35
C GLN A 141 -14.35 -9.65 -3.04
N TYR A 142 -13.37 -8.82 -2.65
CA TYR A 142 -13.33 -7.41 -3.03
C TYR A 142 -12.93 -7.17 -4.49
N ILE A 143 -11.92 -7.88 -5.00
CA ILE A 143 -11.37 -7.64 -6.34
C ILE A 143 -12.40 -7.90 -7.46
N PRO A 144 -13.18 -9.00 -7.44
CA PRO A 144 -14.25 -9.18 -8.42
C PRO A 144 -15.29 -8.07 -8.36
N GLU A 145 -15.73 -7.66 -7.16
CA GLU A 145 -16.73 -6.60 -6.97
C GLU A 145 -16.27 -5.27 -7.59
N VAL A 146 -15.05 -4.83 -7.29
CA VAL A 146 -14.55 -3.54 -7.77
C VAL A 146 -14.26 -3.57 -9.28
N ILE A 147 -13.76 -4.69 -9.83
CA ILE A 147 -13.58 -4.84 -11.27
C ILE A 147 -14.93 -4.76 -11.99
N GLU A 148 -15.95 -5.46 -11.49
CA GLU A 148 -17.29 -5.42 -12.08
C GLU A 148 -17.93 -4.03 -11.99
N PHE A 149 -17.72 -3.33 -10.88
CA PHE A 149 -18.16 -1.94 -10.72
C PHE A 149 -17.47 -1.01 -11.73
N VAL A 150 -16.16 -1.11 -11.86
CA VAL A 150 -15.38 -0.25 -12.78
C VAL A 150 -15.71 -0.55 -14.24
N ASN A 151 -15.92 -1.81 -14.61
CA ASN A 151 -16.35 -2.17 -15.96
C ASN A 151 -17.71 -1.57 -16.33
N LYS A 152 -18.65 -1.45 -15.38
CA LYS A 152 -19.93 -0.75 -15.58
C LYS A 152 -19.78 0.77 -15.72
N ASN A 153 -18.62 1.32 -15.36
CA ASN A 153 -18.34 2.75 -15.30
C ASN A 153 -17.01 3.11 -15.99
N SER A 154 -16.68 2.37 -17.06
CA SER A 154 -15.34 2.32 -17.65
C SER A 154 -14.80 3.66 -18.13
N ASP A 155 -15.67 4.59 -18.51
CA ASP A 155 -15.29 5.92 -19.00
C ASP A 155 -14.88 6.86 -17.87
N ASN A 156 -15.36 6.59 -16.64
CA ASN A 156 -15.19 7.48 -15.50
C ASN A 156 -14.08 7.05 -14.55
N ILE A 157 -13.78 5.74 -14.50
CA ILE A 157 -12.87 5.16 -13.51
C ILE A 157 -11.79 4.32 -14.19
N ALA A 158 -10.55 4.45 -13.73
CA ALA A 158 -9.44 3.55 -14.00
C ALA A 158 -9.13 2.72 -12.76
N LEU A 159 -8.97 1.40 -12.92
CA LEU A 159 -8.54 0.52 -11.85
C LEU A 159 -7.17 -0.06 -12.14
N TYR A 160 -6.21 0.22 -11.26
CA TYR A 160 -4.85 -0.29 -11.31
C TYR A 160 -4.64 -1.35 -10.22
N TYR A 161 -4.10 -2.50 -10.60
CA TYR A 161 -3.85 -3.63 -9.72
C TYR A 161 -2.35 -3.89 -9.56
N TYR A 162 -1.94 -4.07 -8.32
CA TYR A 162 -0.60 -4.48 -7.90
C TYR A 162 -0.70 -5.77 -7.07
N ALA A 163 0.00 -6.80 -7.50
CA ALA A 163 0.19 -8.03 -6.76
C ALA A 163 1.05 -7.75 -5.52
N PHE A 164 0.53 -8.12 -4.35
CA PHE A 164 1.21 -7.96 -3.08
C PHE A 164 1.02 -9.22 -2.23
N PRO A 165 1.68 -10.34 -2.59
CA PRO A 165 1.55 -11.61 -1.88
C PRO A 165 2.07 -11.50 -0.44
N LEU A 166 1.24 -11.84 0.56
CA LEU A 166 1.62 -11.81 1.97
C LEU A 166 2.39 -13.09 2.32
N THR A 167 3.63 -13.19 1.86
CA THR A 167 4.46 -14.42 1.86
C THR A 167 4.62 -15.09 3.22
N HIS A 168 4.51 -14.36 4.33
CA HIS A 168 4.57 -14.91 5.67
C HIS A 168 3.35 -15.78 6.05
N ILE A 169 2.17 -15.49 5.50
CA ILE A 169 0.93 -16.21 5.80
C ILE A 169 0.35 -16.95 4.59
N HIS A 170 0.64 -16.48 3.38
CA HIS A 170 0.24 -17.11 2.12
C HIS A 170 1.44 -17.32 1.16
N PRO A 171 2.43 -18.17 1.51
CA PRO A 171 3.56 -18.48 0.62
C PRO A 171 3.19 -18.81 -0.83
N ALA A 172 2.11 -19.58 -1.04
CA ALA A 172 1.61 -19.97 -2.36
C ALA A 172 1.21 -18.77 -3.24
N SER A 173 0.89 -17.63 -2.63
CA SER A 173 0.46 -16.42 -3.31
C SER A 173 1.54 -15.83 -4.22
N THR A 174 2.82 -16.04 -3.88
CA THR A 174 3.94 -15.65 -4.75
C THR A 174 3.84 -16.32 -6.11
N THR A 175 3.69 -17.66 -6.11
CA THR A 175 3.56 -18.46 -7.33
C THR A 175 2.29 -18.07 -8.08
N LEU A 176 1.17 -17.92 -7.36
CA LEU A 176 -0.09 -17.55 -7.96
C LEU A 176 -0.06 -16.16 -8.62
N SER A 177 0.61 -15.19 -8.00
CA SER A 177 0.82 -13.85 -8.56
C SER A 177 1.65 -13.88 -9.85
N LYS A 178 2.71 -14.69 -9.89
CA LYS A 178 3.50 -14.92 -11.12
C LYS A 178 2.64 -15.55 -12.22
N LEU A 179 1.81 -16.53 -11.89
CA LEU A 179 0.92 -17.20 -12.84
C LEU A 179 -0.12 -16.23 -13.42
N ILE A 180 -0.68 -15.36 -12.58
CA ILE A 180 -1.58 -14.28 -13.02
C ILE A 180 -0.85 -13.35 -14.00
N ASP A 181 0.39 -12.94 -13.69
CA ASP A 181 1.18 -12.07 -14.59
C ASP A 181 1.45 -12.75 -15.93
N ILE A 182 1.87 -14.02 -15.92
CA ILE A 182 2.08 -14.81 -17.15
C ILE A 182 0.78 -14.95 -17.93
N ALA A 183 -0.34 -15.24 -17.27
CA ALA A 183 -1.64 -15.45 -17.89
C ALA A 183 -2.18 -14.20 -18.60
N LYS A 184 -1.77 -12.99 -18.17
CA LYS A 184 -2.12 -11.74 -18.87
C LYS A 184 -1.65 -11.69 -20.32
N THR A 185 -0.61 -12.45 -20.69
CA THR A 185 -0.14 -12.53 -22.07
C THR A 185 -1.15 -13.18 -23.03
N LYS A 186 -1.96 -14.14 -22.54
CA LYS A 186 -2.98 -14.86 -23.33
C LYS A 186 -4.39 -14.32 -23.07
N LEU A 187 -4.71 -14.05 -21.80
CA LEU A 187 -6.07 -13.71 -21.36
C LEU A 187 -6.28 -12.19 -21.19
N GLY A 188 -5.25 -11.39 -21.44
CA GLY A 188 -5.28 -9.97 -21.10
C GLY A 188 -5.50 -9.74 -19.61
N GLN A 189 -6.01 -8.57 -19.26
CA GLN A 189 -6.18 -8.20 -17.84
C GLN A 189 -7.31 -8.97 -17.15
N GLU A 190 -8.19 -9.64 -17.90
CA GLU A 190 -9.20 -10.54 -17.34
C GLU A 190 -8.60 -11.72 -16.56
N ALA A 191 -7.32 -12.04 -16.79
CA ALA A 191 -6.59 -13.04 -15.99
C ALA A 191 -6.72 -12.77 -14.48
N VAL A 192 -6.70 -11.50 -14.08
CA VAL A 192 -6.87 -11.09 -12.68
C VAL A 192 -8.26 -11.48 -12.20
N LEU A 193 -9.32 -11.02 -12.88
CA LEU A 193 -10.69 -11.35 -12.50
C LEU A 193 -10.94 -12.87 -12.42
N LYS A 194 -10.47 -13.62 -13.41
CA LYS A 194 -10.61 -15.08 -13.46
C LYS A 194 -9.93 -15.74 -12.27
N ALA A 195 -8.68 -15.36 -11.98
CA ALA A 195 -7.95 -15.94 -10.85
C ALA A 195 -8.59 -15.60 -9.49
N TYR A 196 -9.13 -14.40 -9.31
CA TYR A 196 -9.81 -14.04 -8.05
C TYR A 196 -11.19 -14.68 -7.89
N LYS A 197 -11.81 -15.18 -8.97
CA LYS A 197 -13.07 -15.95 -8.92
C LYS A 197 -12.87 -17.43 -8.60
N VAL A 198 -11.64 -17.94 -8.66
CA VAL A 198 -11.32 -19.33 -8.31
C VAL A 198 -11.18 -19.46 -6.79
N ASP A 199 -11.81 -20.49 -6.24
CA ASP A 199 -11.65 -20.88 -4.84
C ASP A 199 -10.42 -21.78 -4.68
N TRP A 200 -9.24 -21.17 -4.61
CA TRP A 200 -7.95 -21.87 -4.54
C TRP A 200 -7.82 -22.83 -3.35
N SER A 201 -8.60 -22.63 -2.28
CA SER A 201 -8.60 -23.48 -1.09
C SER A 201 -9.02 -24.93 -1.39
N LYS A 202 -9.75 -25.15 -2.49
CA LYS A 202 -10.13 -26.49 -2.98
C LYS A 202 -8.98 -27.22 -3.68
N HIS A 203 -7.90 -26.53 -4.00
CA HIS A 203 -6.78 -27.06 -4.79
C HIS A 203 -5.50 -27.21 -3.97
N PHE A 204 -5.20 -26.25 -3.10
CA PHE A 204 -4.01 -26.26 -2.27
C PHE A 204 -4.18 -25.36 -1.03
N ALA A 205 -3.36 -25.60 -0.02
CA ALA A 205 -3.33 -24.77 1.18
C ALA A 205 -2.58 -23.45 0.90
N PRO A 206 -2.90 -22.33 1.56
CA PRO A 206 -2.16 -21.08 1.40
C PRO A 206 -0.66 -21.20 1.73
N SER A 207 -0.29 -22.17 2.57
CA SER A 207 1.08 -22.51 2.95
C SER A 207 1.84 -23.39 1.94
N THR A 208 1.20 -23.85 0.87
CA THR A 208 1.84 -24.69 -0.14
C THR A 208 3.02 -23.97 -0.80
N THR A 209 4.17 -24.63 -0.86
CA THR A 209 5.40 -24.11 -1.50
C THR A 209 5.76 -24.86 -2.78
N ASP A 210 5.13 -26.00 -3.06
CA ASP A 210 5.33 -26.72 -4.31
C ASP A 210 4.69 -25.97 -5.48
N GLU A 211 5.53 -25.32 -6.29
CA GLU A 211 5.08 -24.53 -7.44
C GLU A 211 4.34 -25.38 -8.47
N LYS A 212 4.68 -26.67 -8.60
CA LYS A 212 4.04 -27.56 -9.57
C LYS A 212 2.57 -27.82 -9.21
N THR A 213 2.27 -28.09 -7.95
CA THR A 213 0.88 -28.23 -7.47
C THR A 213 0.05 -26.98 -7.76
N ILE A 214 0.60 -25.80 -7.48
CA ILE A 214 -0.09 -24.52 -7.70
C ILE A 214 -0.30 -24.28 -9.21
N LEU A 215 0.73 -24.53 -10.03
CA LEU A 215 0.69 -24.42 -11.48
C LEU A 215 -0.34 -25.35 -12.11
N ASP A 216 -0.35 -26.64 -11.72
CA ASP A 216 -1.25 -27.64 -12.28
C ASP A 216 -2.72 -27.26 -12.01
N ALA A 217 -3.02 -26.77 -10.80
CA ALA A 217 -4.34 -26.24 -10.45
C ALA A 217 -4.69 -25.00 -11.28
N PHE A 218 -3.76 -24.05 -11.41
CA PHE A 218 -4.01 -22.82 -12.15
C PHE A 218 -4.27 -23.06 -13.64
N ASN A 219 -3.44 -23.89 -14.29
CA ASN A 219 -3.60 -24.27 -15.68
C ASN A 219 -4.95 -24.92 -15.94
N LYS A 220 -5.42 -25.77 -15.01
CA LYS A 220 -6.73 -26.41 -15.09
C LYS A 220 -7.88 -25.39 -14.98
N GLU A 221 -7.84 -24.50 -13.99
CA GLU A 221 -8.95 -23.57 -13.72
C GLU A 221 -9.05 -22.44 -14.76
N LEU A 222 -7.92 -21.98 -15.31
CA LEU A 222 -7.89 -20.86 -16.27
C LEU A 222 -7.67 -21.28 -17.73
N ASP A 223 -7.64 -22.59 -18.02
CA ASP A 223 -7.37 -23.15 -19.36
C ASP A 223 -6.08 -22.58 -19.98
N THR A 224 -4.99 -22.65 -19.20
CA THR A 224 -3.65 -22.21 -19.61
C THR A 224 -2.69 -23.38 -19.74
N ASN A 225 -1.62 -23.18 -20.52
CA ASN A 225 -0.57 -24.16 -20.74
C ASN A 225 0.80 -23.60 -20.28
N ILE A 226 0.80 -22.93 -19.12
CA ILE A 226 2.02 -22.33 -18.55
C ILE A 226 2.93 -23.46 -18.10
N LYS A 227 4.23 -23.31 -18.31
CA LYS A 227 5.25 -24.27 -17.88
C LYS A 227 5.91 -23.78 -16.61
N VAL A 228 6.37 -24.71 -15.76
CA VAL A 228 7.10 -24.37 -14.53
C VAL A 228 8.32 -23.47 -14.79
N GLN A 229 8.95 -23.60 -15.96
CA GLN A 229 10.09 -22.79 -16.40
C GLN A 229 9.73 -21.30 -16.58
N ASP A 230 8.46 -20.99 -16.84
CA ASP A 230 8.00 -19.62 -17.06
C ASP A 230 8.03 -18.82 -15.76
N LEU A 231 7.86 -19.47 -14.60
CA LEU A 231 7.87 -18.87 -13.26
C LEU A 231 9.24 -18.32 -12.83
N SER A 232 10.32 -18.84 -13.43
CA SER A 232 11.70 -18.46 -13.15
C SER A 232 12.29 -17.50 -14.19
N LYS A 233 11.50 -17.11 -15.21
CA LYS A 233 11.93 -16.09 -16.17
C LYS A 233 12.24 -14.80 -15.42
N LYS A 234 13.41 -14.22 -15.72
CA LYS A 234 13.91 -13.00 -15.07
C LYS A 234 12.89 -11.86 -15.10
N GLU A 235 12.16 -11.71 -16.20
CA GLU A 235 11.12 -10.69 -16.34
C GLU A 235 9.95 -10.89 -15.37
N ILE A 236 9.46 -12.12 -15.20
CA ILE A 236 8.35 -12.44 -14.30
C ILE A 236 8.73 -12.19 -12.85
N VAL A 237 9.94 -12.62 -12.46
CA VAL A 237 10.48 -12.38 -11.12
C VAL A 237 10.64 -10.87 -10.87
N ALA A 238 11.28 -10.15 -11.80
CA ALA A 238 11.50 -8.71 -11.66
C ALA A 238 10.20 -7.90 -11.65
N ASN A 239 9.19 -8.31 -12.42
CA ASN A 239 7.87 -7.66 -12.42
C ASN A 239 7.21 -7.79 -11.05
N LEU A 240 7.17 -8.99 -10.48
CA LEU A 240 6.57 -9.21 -9.16
C LEU A 240 7.33 -8.45 -8.06
N GLU A 241 8.67 -8.50 -8.08
CA GLU A 241 9.51 -7.75 -7.13
C GLU A 241 9.24 -6.25 -7.20
N LYS A 242 9.06 -5.70 -8.41
CA LYS A 242 8.72 -4.28 -8.61
C LYS A 242 7.33 -3.93 -8.09
N GLU A 243 6.36 -4.82 -8.22
CA GLU A 243 5.02 -4.63 -7.66
C GLU A 243 5.02 -4.65 -6.13
N ILE A 244 5.76 -5.58 -5.53
CA ILE A 244 5.97 -5.66 -4.08
C ILE A 244 6.66 -4.38 -3.59
N ALA A 245 7.76 -3.98 -4.22
CA ALA A 245 8.46 -2.74 -3.88
C ALA A 245 7.57 -1.48 -4.00
N SER A 246 6.61 -1.49 -4.93
CA SER A 246 5.62 -0.39 -5.05
C SER A 246 4.70 -0.34 -3.82
N GLY A 247 4.32 -1.48 -3.26
CA GLY A 247 3.55 -1.53 -2.01
C GLY A 247 4.40 -1.15 -0.79
N ASP A 248 5.66 -1.59 -0.75
CA ASP A 248 6.60 -1.24 0.31
C ASP A 248 6.88 0.27 0.37
N ASP A 249 7.02 0.92 -0.78
CA ASP A 249 7.17 2.38 -0.91
C ASP A 249 6.00 3.15 -0.23
N LEU A 250 4.81 2.53 -0.21
CA LEU A 250 3.58 3.07 0.37
C LEU A 250 3.27 2.48 1.75
N LEU A 251 4.17 1.69 2.32
CA LEU A 251 4.00 1.04 3.62
C LEU A 251 2.76 0.14 3.70
N VAL A 252 2.42 -0.52 2.59
CA VAL A 252 1.34 -1.52 2.55
C VAL A 252 1.70 -2.65 3.52
N SER A 253 0.87 -2.81 4.55
CA SER A 253 1.06 -3.81 5.61
C SER A 253 0.00 -4.90 5.62
N GLY A 254 -0.96 -4.82 4.69
CA GLY A 254 -2.05 -5.79 4.55
C GLY A 254 -2.80 -5.62 3.24
N THR A 255 -3.62 -6.61 2.93
CA THR A 255 -4.40 -6.65 1.69
C THR A 255 -5.90 -6.92 1.97
N PRO A 256 -6.82 -6.32 1.20
CA PRO A 256 -6.53 -5.35 0.16
C PRO A 256 -6.21 -3.97 0.79
N THR A 257 -5.25 -3.25 0.19
CA THR A 257 -5.01 -1.82 0.47
C THR A 257 -5.43 -1.01 -0.75
N ILE A 258 -6.30 -0.03 -0.52
CA ILE A 258 -7.01 0.70 -1.57
C ILE A 258 -6.61 2.17 -1.53
N TYR A 259 -6.37 2.75 -2.69
CA TYR A 259 -6.23 4.18 -2.86
C TYR A 259 -7.23 4.67 -3.90
N VAL A 260 -7.83 5.82 -3.65
CA VAL A 260 -8.74 6.51 -4.58
C VAL A 260 -8.21 7.92 -4.78
N ASN A 261 -7.97 8.30 -6.03
CA ASN A 261 -7.51 9.64 -6.43
C ASN A 261 -6.25 10.12 -5.66
N GLY A 262 -5.35 9.19 -5.35
CA GLY A 262 -4.06 9.49 -4.71
C GLY A 262 -4.05 9.29 -3.20
N GLU A 263 -5.22 9.15 -2.55
CA GLU A 263 -5.33 9.02 -1.10
C GLU A 263 -5.77 7.61 -0.70
N ILE A 264 -5.28 7.14 0.44
CA ILE A 264 -5.69 5.84 0.99
C ILE A 264 -7.18 5.87 1.33
N ASP A 265 -7.91 4.81 0.95
CA ASP A 265 -9.29 4.57 1.36
C ASP A 265 -9.32 3.46 2.44
N PRO A 266 -9.36 3.84 3.73
CA PRO A 266 -9.42 2.85 4.82
C PRO A 266 -10.79 2.15 4.88
N THR A 267 -11.84 2.77 4.33
CA THR A 267 -13.20 2.21 4.32
C THR A 267 -13.34 1.10 3.29
N LYS A 268 -12.56 1.19 2.20
CA LYS A 268 -12.64 0.34 1.00
C LYS A 268 -13.94 0.54 0.20
N GLU A 269 -14.73 1.56 0.53
CA GLU A 269 -16.06 1.79 -0.04
C GLU A 269 -16.13 3.09 -0.86
N LEU A 270 -15.08 3.93 -0.82
CA LEU A 270 -15.10 5.27 -1.41
C LEU A 270 -15.37 5.23 -2.91
N TYR A 271 -14.92 4.16 -3.59
CA TYR A 271 -15.14 3.97 -5.03
C TYR A 271 -16.63 3.97 -5.42
N LYS A 272 -17.53 3.52 -4.54
CA LYS A 272 -18.98 3.50 -4.78
C LYS A 272 -19.60 4.89 -4.86
N SER A 273 -18.91 5.91 -4.33
CA SER A 273 -19.37 7.30 -4.36
C SER A 273 -18.96 8.06 -5.63
N LEU A 274 -17.99 7.56 -6.40
CA LEU A 274 -17.40 8.27 -7.55
C LEU A 274 -18.41 8.56 -8.68
N ILE A 275 -19.45 7.73 -8.78
CA ILE A 275 -20.48 7.82 -9.82
C ILE A 275 -21.74 8.56 -9.35
N LYS A 276 -21.87 8.85 -8.05
CA LYS A 276 -23.07 9.51 -7.48
C LYS A 276 -23.08 11.04 -7.66
N LYS A 277 -22.55 11.56 -8.77
CA LYS A 277 -22.51 13.01 -9.06
C LYS A 277 -23.46 13.39 -10.18
#